data_AF-A0A6P8BNY3-F1
#
_entry.id   AF-A0A6P8BNY3-F1
#
_cell.length_a   1.000
_cell.length_b   1.000
_cell.length_c   1.000
_cell.angle_alpha   90.00
_cell.angle_beta   90.00
_cell.angle_gamma   90.00
#
_symmetry.space_group_name_H-M   'P 1'
#
loop_
_entity.id
_entity.type
_entity.pdbx_description
1 polymer ?
#
loop_
_entity_poly.entity_id
_entity_poly.type
_entity_poly.pdbx_seq_one_letter_code
_entity_poly.pdbx_strand_id
1 'polypeptide(L)'
;MAASALQCQVCCQEPSKYKCPSCYLPYCSLACFKRHKEIPCAEPTPSVVKPMIDQEESKERPLRVDDPSEVALQEQLKSVAACSELRNAVKNEDLQRRIRKIDSSEDAETILSAINP
;
A
#
# COMPACT_ATOMS: atom_id res chain seq x y z
N MET A 1 -31.11 -1.67 3.34
CA MET A 1 -29.83 -1.72 2.59
C MET A 1 -29.12 -0.40 2.85
N ALA A 2 -28.12 -0.38 3.73
CA ALA A 2 -27.40 0.85 4.04
C ALA A 2 -26.45 1.17 2.89
N ALA A 3 -26.67 2.29 2.20
CA ALA A 3 -25.68 2.84 1.28
C ALA A 3 -24.49 3.30 2.12
N SER A 4 -23.43 2.50 2.17
CA SER A 4 -22.18 2.88 2.83
C SER A 4 -21.64 4.13 2.13
N ALA A 5 -21.73 5.28 2.81
CA ALA A 5 -21.18 6.52 2.31
C ALA A 5 -19.67 6.35 2.12
N LEU A 6 -19.19 6.51 0.89
CA LEU A 6 -17.76 6.49 0.58
C LEU A 6 -17.06 7.56 1.41
N GLN A 7 -15.94 7.25 2.05
CA GLN A 7 -15.12 8.24 2.77
C GLN A 7 -14.60 9.31 1.80
N CYS A 8 -14.45 10.55 2.26
CA CYS A 8 -13.73 11.58 1.52
C CYS A 8 -12.27 11.13 1.28
N GLN A 9 -11.83 11.02 0.03
CA GLN A 9 -10.45 10.64 -0.31
C GLN A 9 -9.45 11.80 -0.26
N VAL A 10 -9.91 13.03 0.05
CA VAL A 10 -9.03 14.19 0.21
C VAL A 10 -8.60 14.37 1.67
N CYS A 11 -9.53 14.26 2.62
CA CYS A 11 -9.24 14.48 4.04
C CYS A 11 -9.34 13.22 4.90
N CYS A 12 -9.95 12.15 4.38
CA CYS A 12 -10.18 10.87 5.06
C CYS A 12 -10.91 10.95 6.42
N GLN A 13 -11.48 12.10 6.78
CA GLN A 13 -12.08 12.34 8.09
C GLN A 13 -13.60 12.17 8.11
N GLU A 14 -14.27 12.51 7.01
CA GLU A 14 -15.73 12.55 6.93
C GLU A 14 -16.23 11.74 5.73
N PRO A 15 -17.50 11.29 5.76
CA PRO A 15 -18.15 10.73 4.58
C PRO A 15 -18.19 11.76 3.45
N SER A 16 -17.99 11.27 2.23
CA SER A 16 -18.09 12.09 1.02
C SER A 16 -19.54 12.51 0.79
N LYS A 17 -19.70 13.77 0.39
CA LYS A 17 -20.98 14.37 0.01
C LYS A 17 -21.10 14.57 -1.50
N TYR A 18 -19.96 14.65 -2.19
CA TYR A 18 -19.86 14.99 -3.59
C TYR A 18 -18.78 14.13 -4.29
N LYS A 19 -18.78 14.15 -5.62
CA LYS A 19 -17.78 13.51 -6.47
C LYS A 19 -17.27 14.51 -7.50
N CYS A 20 -15.98 14.46 -7.80
CA CYS A 20 -15.39 15.32 -8.84
C CYS A 20 -15.93 14.91 -10.23
N PRO A 21 -16.42 15.84 -11.08
CA PRO A 21 -16.90 15.48 -12.41
C PRO A 21 -15.78 15.04 -13.36
N SER A 22 -14.53 15.43 -13.09
CA SER A 22 -13.38 15.10 -13.94
C SER A 22 -12.77 13.75 -13.59
N CYS A 23 -12.60 13.44 -12.30
CA CYS A 23 -11.90 12.23 -11.87
C CYS A 23 -12.72 11.26 -10.99
N TYR A 24 -13.99 11.60 -10.72
CA TYR A 24 -14.91 10.85 -9.85
C TYR A 24 -14.45 10.64 -8.39
N LEU A 25 -13.35 11.26 -7.98
CA LEU A 25 -12.84 11.18 -6.61
C LEU A 25 -13.89 11.72 -5.60
N PRO A 26 -14.25 10.95 -4.55
CA PRO A 26 -15.25 11.35 -3.57
C PRO A 26 -14.68 12.34 -2.54
N TYR A 27 -15.40 13.44 -2.26
CA TYR A 27 -14.97 14.48 -1.33
C TYR A 27 -16.10 14.98 -0.41
N CYS A 28 -15.77 15.52 0.77
CA CYS A 28 -16.77 15.97 1.75
C CYS A 28 -17.21 17.44 1.61
N SER A 29 -16.34 18.33 1.11
CA SER A 29 -16.61 19.79 1.10
C SER A 29 -15.87 20.54 -0.01
N LEU A 30 -16.26 21.81 -0.23
CA LEU A 30 -15.57 22.71 -1.17
C LEU A 30 -14.09 22.92 -0.82
N ALA A 31 -13.71 22.86 0.46
CA ALA A 31 -12.32 22.91 0.87
C ALA A 31 -11.53 21.71 0.32
N CYS A 32 -12.12 20.52 0.38
CA CYS A 32 -11.54 19.32 -0.22
C CYS A 32 -11.49 19.40 -1.75
N PHE A 33 -12.50 20.00 -2.39
CA PHE A 33 -12.47 20.21 -3.84
C PHE A 33 -11.33 21.12 -4.30
N LYS A 34 -11.05 22.22 -3.58
CA LYS A 34 -9.94 23.12 -3.89
C LYS A 34 -8.59 22.42 -3.73
N ARG A 35 -8.38 21.73 -2.61
CA ARG A 35 -7.16 20.93 -2.37
C ARG A 35 -6.98 19.83 -3.42
N HIS A 36 -8.07 19.19 -3.80
CA HIS A 36 -8.05 18.18 -4.84
C HIS A 36 -7.57 18.74 -6.19
N LYS A 37 -7.93 19.99 -6.54
CA LYS A 37 -7.47 20.65 -7.78
C LYS A 37 -5.99 21.05 -7.76
N GLU A 38 -5.38 21.21 -6.58
CA GLU A 38 -3.94 21.48 -6.45
C GLU A 38 -3.10 20.22 -6.72
N ILE A 39 -3.70 19.04 -6.59
CA ILE A 39 -3.15 17.74 -6.96
C ILE A 39 -3.57 17.46 -8.42
N PRO A 40 -2.78 16.76 -9.26
CA PRO A 40 -3.21 16.44 -10.62
C PRO A 40 -4.56 15.69 -10.65
N CYS A 41 -5.60 16.43 -11.04
CA CYS A 41 -6.94 15.95 -11.30
C CYS A 41 -6.99 15.43 -12.74
N ALA A 42 -6.51 14.21 -12.96
CA ALA A 42 -6.57 13.55 -14.25
C ALA A 42 -7.88 12.76 -14.40
N GLU A 43 -8.46 12.78 -15.61
CA GLU A 43 -9.55 11.89 -15.97
C GLU A 43 -9.10 10.43 -15.80
N PRO A 44 -9.91 9.55 -15.17
CA PRO A 44 -9.67 8.13 -15.27
C PRO A 44 -9.85 7.79 -16.74
N THR A 45 -8.74 7.53 -17.43
CA THR A 45 -8.79 6.80 -18.69
C THR A 45 -9.67 5.58 -18.46
N PRO A 46 -10.61 5.23 -19.37
CA PRO A 46 -11.33 3.96 -19.30
C PRO A 46 -10.36 2.83 -19.64
N SER A 47 -9.35 2.64 -18.81
CA SER A 47 -8.64 1.39 -18.67
C SER A 47 -9.66 0.45 -18.05
N VAL A 48 -10.24 -0.39 -18.90
CA VAL A 48 -10.82 -1.67 -18.51
C VAL A 48 -10.05 -2.16 -17.29
N VAL A 49 -10.74 -2.24 -16.15
CA VAL A 49 -10.27 -2.94 -14.96
C VAL A 49 -10.07 -4.42 -15.32
N LYS A 50 -8.98 -4.72 -16.02
CA LYS A 50 -8.11 -5.77 -15.52
C LYS A 50 -7.35 -5.12 -14.37
N PRO A 51 -7.29 -5.73 -13.19
CA PRO A 51 -6.46 -5.22 -12.11
C PRO A 51 -5.02 -5.20 -12.63
N MET A 52 -4.59 -4.05 -13.15
CA MET A 52 -3.20 -3.73 -13.38
C MET A 52 -2.67 -3.36 -12.00
N ILE A 53 -2.45 -4.42 -11.21
CA ILE A 53 -1.27 -4.54 -10.38
C ILE A 53 -0.14 -4.05 -11.28
N ASP A 54 0.48 -2.96 -10.88
CA ASP A 54 1.74 -2.52 -11.45
C ASP A 54 2.66 -3.74 -11.45
N GLN A 55 2.80 -4.34 -12.61
CA GLN A 55 3.87 -5.27 -12.89
C GLN A 55 5.11 -4.39 -13.04
N GLU A 56 5.65 -3.90 -11.91
CA GLU A 56 7.04 -4.27 -11.71
C GLU A 56 7.04 -5.79 -11.71
N GLU A 57 7.74 -6.35 -12.67
CA GLU A 57 8.16 -7.74 -12.66
C GLU A 57 9.07 -7.94 -11.44
N SER A 58 8.52 -7.81 -10.24
CA SER A 58 8.91 -8.64 -9.12
C SER A 58 8.61 -10.02 -9.64
N LYS A 59 9.65 -10.73 -10.10
CA LYS A 59 9.60 -12.19 -10.21
C LYS A 59 8.92 -12.65 -8.94
N GLU A 60 7.64 -13.02 -9.02
CA GLU A 60 6.92 -13.57 -7.89
C GLU A 60 7.61 -14.92 -7.69
N ARG A 61 8.69 -14.89 -6.90
CA ARG A 61 9.51 -16.05 -6.68
C ARG A 61 8.60 -16.95 -5.88
N PRO A 62 8.24 -18.14 -6.37
CA PRO A 62 7.48 -19.07 -5.57
C PRO A 62 8.35 -19.42 -4.37
N LEU A 63 8.12 -18.76 -3.24
CA LEU A 63 8.79 -19.08 -1.99
C LEU A 63 8.17 -20.40 -1.55
N ARG A 64 8.95 -21.47 -1.70
CA ARG A 64 8.58 -22.78 -1.20
C ARG A 64 8.87 -22.75 0.29
N VAL A 65 7.81 -22.61 1.08
CA VAL A 65 7.89 -22.69 2.54
C VAL A 65 7.56 -24.13 2.90
N ASP A 66 8.45 -24.81 3.63
CA ASP A 66 8.29 -26.21 3.99
C ASP A 66 7.18 -26.37 5.06
N ASP A 67 7.06 -25.39 5.95
CA ASP A 67 6.03 -25.32 6.98
C ASP A 67 5.10 -24.09 6.81
N PRO A 68 3.77 -24.28 6.72
CA PRO A 68 2.84 -23.18 6.53
C PRO A 68 2.64 -22.29 7.77
N SER A 69 3.10 -22.71 8.96
CA SER A 69 3.09 -21.87 10.16
C SER A 69 4.18 -20.80 10.17
N GLU A 70 5.21 -20.96 9.32
CA GLU A 70 6.25 -19.95 9.08
C GLU A 70 5.74 -18.79 8.20
N VAL A 71 4.58 -18.94 7.56
CA VAL A 71 3.95 -17.91 6.75
C VAL A 71 3.12 -16.98 7.62
N ALA A 72 3.46 -15.69 7.63
CA ALA A 72 2.68 -14.68 8.36
C ALA A 72 1.25 -14.57 7.81
N LEU A 73 0.26 -14.58 8.72
CA LEU A 73 -1.13 -14.35 8.36
C LEU A 73 -1.37 -12.88 8.01
N GLN A 74 -2.38 -12.63 7.17
CA GLN A 74 -2.73 -11.27 6.74
C GLN A 74 -3.04 -10.34 7.93
N GLU A 75 -3.64 -10.85 9.00
CA GLU A 75 -3.95 -10.07 10.20
C GLU A 75 -2.69 -9.66 10.98
N GLN A 76 -1.66 -10.51 10.97
CA GLN A 76 -0.35 -10.19 11.57
C GLN A 76 0.34 -9.09 10.75
N LEU A 77 0.30 -9.18 9.42
CA LEU A 77 0.86 -8.14 8.53
C LEU A 77 0.17 -6.78 8.72
N LYS A 78 -1.16 -6.76 8.86
CA LYS A 78 -1.92 -5.54 9.17
C LYS A 78 -1.52 -4.94 10.52
N SER A 79 -1.29 -5.79 11.52
CA SER A 79 -0.85 -5.36 12.85
C SER A 79 0.55 -4.73 12.80
N VAL A 80 1.48 -5.33 12.05
CA VAL A 80 2.82 -4.76 11.81
C VAL A 80 2.73 -3.40 11.12
N ALA A 81 1.87 -3.26 10.10
CA ALA A 81 1.67 -2.00 9.40
C ALA A 81 1.04 -0.90 10.28
N ALA A 82 0.21 -1.28 11.25
CA ALA A 82 -0.42 -0.35 12.19
C ALA A 82 0.52 0.08 13.35
N CYS A 83 1.58 -0.68 13.64
CA CYS A 83 2.50 -0.39 14.72
C CYS A 83 3.39 0.82 14.40
N SER A 84 3.24 1.91 15.16
CA SER A 84 3.98 3.15 14.97
C SER A 84 5.48 2.99 15.24
N GLU A 85 5.87 2.16 16.20
CA GLU A 85 7.27 1.89 16.57
C GLU A 85 7.99 1.16 15.43
N LEU A 86 7.40 0.09 14.89
CA LEU A 86 7.94 -0.64 13.75
C LEU A 86 8.00 0.26 12.51
N ARG A 87 6.95 1.04 12.23
CA ARG A 87 6.97 2.01 11.14
C ARG A 87 8.08 3.05 11.31
N ASN A 88 8.36 3.48 12.53
CA ASN A 88 9.43 4.43 12.78
C ASN A 88 10.81 3.80 12.64
N ALA A 89 10.99 2.55 13.11
CA ALA A 89 12.21 1.78 12.90
C ALA A 89 12.50 1.60 11.40
N VAL A 90 11.48 1.28 10.60
CA VAL A 90 11.59 1.11 9.14
C VAL A 90 11.94 2.43 8.41
N LYS A 91 11.82 3.62 9.03
CA LYS A 91 12.34 4.86 8.42
C LYS A 91 13.87 4.90 8.36
N ASN A 92 14.57 4.01 9.04
CA ASN A 92 16.02 3.93 8.95
C ASN A 92 16.44 3.44 7.54
N GLU A 93 17.21 4.24 6.82
CA GLU A 93 17.62 3.97 5.44
C GLU A 93 18.47 2.70 5.30
N ASP A 94 19.33 2.40 6.29
CA ASP A 94 20.13 1.18 6.28
C ASP A 94 19.27 -0.06 6.45
N LEU A 95 18.23 0.02 7.30
CA LEU A 95 17.25 -1.05 7.46
C LEU A 95 16.44 -1.26 6.17
N GLN A 96 15.97 -0.19 5.52
CA GLN A 96 15.26 -0.31 4.23
C GLN A 96 16.14 -0.92 3.15
N ARG A 97 17.41 -0.51 3.06
CA ARG A 97 18.37 -1.07 2.11
C ARG A 97 18.55 -2.57 2.32
N ARG A 98 18.67 -3.01 3.58
CA ARG A 98 18.78 -4.44 3.92
C ARG A 98 17.53 -5.21 3.54
N ILE A 99 16.34 -4.70 3.87
CA ILE A 99 15.06 -5.32 3.52
C ILE A 99 14.94 -5.47 1.99
N ARG A 100 15.17 -4.41 1.21
CA ARG A 100 15.13 -4.47 -0.26
C ARG A 100 16.17 -5.43 -0.84
N LYS A 101 17.37 -5.50 -0.24
CA LYS A 101 18.43 -6.42 -0.67
C LYS A 101 18.02 -7.87 -0.44
N ILE A 102 17.32 -8.19 0.65
CA ILE A 102 16.79 -9.54 0.91
C ILE A 102 15.69 -9.85 -0.11
N ASP A 103 14.75 -8.93 -0.29
CA ASP A 103 13.57 -9.09 -1.16
C ASP A 103 13.94 -9.34 -2.63
N SER A 104 14.97 -8.64 -3.12
CA SER A 104 15.46 -8.78 -4.50
C SER A 104 16.52 -9.88 -4.71
N SER A 105 16.94 -10.58 -3.64
CA SER A 105 18.01 -11.58 -3.74
C SER A 105 17.50 -12.95 -4.20
N GLU A 106 18.28 -13.59 -5.06
CA GLU A 106 18.09 -15.00 -5.40
C GLU A 106 18.56 -15.95 -4.28
N ASP A 107 19.24 -15.44 -3.26
CA ASP A 107 19.60 -16.23 -2.08
C ASP A 107 19.31 -15.41 -0.82
N ALA A 108 18.03 -15.40 -0.44
CA ALA A 108 17.56 -14.65 0.73
C ALA A 108 18.04 -15.31 2.03
N GLU A 109 18.15 -16.65 2.07
CA GLU A 109 18.55 -17.41 3.26
C GLU A 109 19.98 -17.10 3.71
N THR A 110 20.95 -17.03 2.78
CA THR A 110 22.33 -16.66 3.12
C THR A 110 22.41 -15.24 3.67
N ILE A 111 21.62 -14.30 3.11
CA ILE A 111 21.59 -12.92 3.60
C ILE A 111 20.97 -12.86 5.01
N LEU A 112 19.90 -13.61 5.27
CA LEU A 112 19.25 -13.68 6.57
C LEU A 112 20.18 -14.25 7.63
N SER A 113 20.91 -15.32 7.32
CA SER A 113 21.91 -15.90 8.24
C SER A 113 23.05 -14.92 8.55
N ALA A 114 23.47 -14.08 7.61
CA ALA A 114 24.51 -13.08 7.82
C ALA A 114 24.08 -11.88 8.68
N ILE A 115 22.78 -11.70 8.95
CA ILE A 115 22.25 -10.59 9.75
C ILE A 115 22.25 -10.91 11.25
N ASN A 116 22.28 -12.19 11.65
CA ASN A 116 22.41 -12.64 13.04
C ASN A 116 23.79 -13.27 13.27
N PRO A 117 24.80 -12.53 13.78
CA PRO A 117 26.02 -13.13 14.31
C PRO A 117 25.77 -13.91 15.61
#